data_AF-A0A965PI81-F1
#
_entry.id   AF-A0A965PI81-F1
#
_cell.length_a   1.000
_cell.length_b   1.000
_cell.length_c   1.000
_cell.angle_alpha   90.00
_cell.angle_beta   90.00
_cell.angle_gamma   90.00
#
_symmetry.space_group_name_H-M   'P 1'
#
loop_
_entity.id
_entity.type
_entity.pdbx_description
1 polymer ?
#
loop_
_entity_poly.entity_id
_entity_poly.type
_entity_poly.pdbx_seq_one_letter_code
_entity_poly.pdbx_strand_id
1 'polypeptide(L)'
;MLRRPEDVWPVDKEFEESYSRMVAIGREAAQHGDAVIVGIARNAMPHLTNTLALVAEAVPQFRSCRMFVYENDSTDDTAGCLDAFAAKHPWLTVKHDTLGGIDSRGFEPERTVRLAHCRNKCMEWVRANAPQATWAIVLDLDPHGGFSIDGVFNSIG
;
A
#
# COMPACT_ATOMS: atom_id res chain seq x y z
N MET A 1 -12.83 11.53 -9.43
CA MET A 1 -11.65 11.43 -10.31
C MET A 1 -10.53 10.86 -9.47
N LEU A 2 -9.85 9.82 -9.97
CA LEU A 2 -8.67 9.25 -9.32
C LEU A 2 -7.59 10.33 -9.29
N ARG A 3 -6.99 10.60 -8.13
CA ARG A 3 -5.90 11.57 -7.99
C ARG A 3 -4.58 10.82 -7.98
N ARG A 4 -3.59 11.37 -8.68
CA ARG A 4 -2.23 10.86 -8.66
C ARG A 4 -1.24 11.96 -8.31
N PRO A 5 -0.09 11.64 -7.71
CA PRO A 5 0.94 12.64 -7.43
C PRO A 5 1.40 13.42 -8.68
N GLU A 6 1.45 12.75 -9.84
CA GLU A 6 1.92 13.31 -11.11
C GLU A 6 1.00 14.41 -11.65
N ASP A 7 -0.26 14.47 -11.22
CA ASP A 7 -1.19 15.55 -11.55
C ASP A 7 -0.76 16.89 -10.94
N VAL A 8 0.07 16.85 -9.90
CA VAL A 8 0.54 18.02 -9.14
C VAL A 8 2.05 18.22 -9.28
N TRP A 9 2.81 17.12 -9.25
CA TRP A 9 4.27 17.09 -9.37
C TRP A 9 4.67 16.23 -10.56
N PRO A 10 4.64 16.78 -11.78
CA PRO A 10 5.14 16.06 -12.95
C PRO A 10 6.65 15.82 -12.80
N VAL A 11 7.15 14.81 -13.48
CA VAL A 11 8.60 14.54 -13.55
C VAL A 11 9.29 15.72 -14.21
N ASP A 12 10.37 16.21 -13.61
CA ASP A 12 11.17 17.27 -14.21
C ASP A 12 11.74 16.80 -15.56
N LYS A 13 11.69 17.67 -16.57
CA LYS A 13 12.11 17.35 -17.95
C LYS A 13 13.51 16.76 -18.05
N GLU A 14 14.41 17.15 -17.15
CA GLU A 14 15.78 16.62 -17.09
C GLU A 14 15.82 15.11 -16.77
N PHE A 15 14.83 14.60 -16.04
CA PHE A 15 14.76 13.20 -15.62
C PHE A 15 13.69 12.39 -16.37
N GLU A 16 12.96 12.98 -17.32
CA GLU A 16 11.82 12.33 -17.97
C GLU A 16 12.23 11.03 -18.71
N GLU A 17 13.34 11.07 -19.46
CA GLU A 17 13.84 9.91 -20.20
C GLU A 17 14.34 8.80 -19.25
N SER A 18 15.14 9.17 -18.24
CA SER A 18 15.67 8.20 -17.28
C SER A 18 14.56 7.59 -16.43
N TYR A 19 13.62 8.41 -15.95
CA TYR A 19 12.45 7.95 -15.21
C TYR A 19 11.61 6.97 -16.04
N SER A 20 11.25 7.34 -17.28
CA SER A 20 10.45 6.50 -18.16
C SER A 20 11.12 5.16 -18.47
N ARG A 21 12.45 5.17 -18.66
CA ARG A 21 13.23 3.96 -18.87
C ARG A 21 13.19 3.04 -17.66
N MET A 22 13.42 3.57 -16.46
CA MET A 22 13.38 2.80 -15.21
C MET A 22 11.97 2.23 -14.98
N VAL A 23 10.93 3.05 -15.13
CA VAL A 23 9.53 2.57 -15.07
C VAL A 23 9.27 1.40 -16.03
N ALA A 24 9.78 1.46 -17.26
CA ALA A 24 9.65 0.36 -18.22
C ALA A 24 10.37 -0.92 -17.78
N ILE A 25 11.60 -0.80 -17.27
CA ILE A 25 12.38 -1.93 -16.72
C ILE A 25 11.65 -2.53 -15.52
N GLY A 26 11.18 -1.71 -14.59
CA GLY A 26 10.45 -2.16 -13.42
C GLY A 26 9.13 -2.86 -13.75
N ARG A 27 8.40 -2.39 -14.77
CA ARG A 27 7.20 -3.04 -15.29
C ARG A 27 7.50 -4.39 -15.92
N GLU A 28 8.56 -4.48 -16.73
CA GLU A 28 9.00 -5.75 -17.32
C GLU A 28 9.43 -6.74 -16.23
N ALA A 29 10.18 -6.29 -15.22
CA ALA A 29 10.57 -7.11 -14.09
C ALA A 29 9.33 -7.62 -13.33
N ALA A 30 8.38 -6.72 -12.99
CA ALA A 30 7.16 -7.04 -12.26
C ALA A 30 6.34 -8.16 -12.90
N GLN A 31 6.26 -8.20 -14.23
CA GLN A 31 5.53 -9.24 -14.98
C GLN A 31 6.08 -10.66 -14.75
N HIS A 32 7.32 -10.78 -14.27
CA HIS A 32 7.99 -12.07 -14.09
C HIS A 32 8.09 -12.53 -12.63
N GLY A 33 7.77 -11.67 -11.65
CA GLY A 33 7.87 -12.01 -10.23
C GLY A 33 6.58 -11.81 -9.45
N ASP A 34 6.56 -12.35 -8.24
CA ASP A 34 5.43 -12.22 -7.34
C ASP A 34 5.66 -11.05 -6.38
N ALA A 35 4.61 -10.27 -6.13
CA ALA A 35 4.63 -9.21 -5.14
C ALA A 35 3.73 -9.51 -3.94
N VAL A 36 4.09 -8.93 -2.81
CA VAL A 36 3.20 -8.79 -1.66
C VAL A 36 3.15 -7.33 -1.23
N ILE A 37 1.94 -6.78 -1.15
CA ILE A 37 1.69 -5.44 -0.63
C ILE A 37 1.22 -5.57 0.81
N VAL A 38 1.77 -4.76 1.71
CA VAL A 38 1.28 -4.67 3.09
C VAL A 38 0.99 -3.22 3.46
N GLY A 39 -0.09 -3.00 4.20
CA GLY A 39 -0.47 -1.70 4.71
C GLY A 39 -1.01 -1.78 6.13
N ILE A 40 -0.90 -0.68 6.86
CA ILE A 40 -1.53 -0.50 8.17
C ILE A 40 -2.59 0.58 8.00
N ALA A 41 -3.77 0.36 8.57
CA ALA A 41 -4.88 1.29 8.51
C ALA A 41 -5.35 1.68 9.91
N ARG A 42 -5.49 2.98 10.15
CA ARG A 42 -6.26 3.53 11.27
C ARG A 42 -6.77 4.89 10.84
N ASN A 43 -8.09 5.07 10.77
CA ASN A 43 -8.70 6.32 10.34
C ASN A 43 -8.16 6.87 9.00
N ALA A 44 -8.08 6.00 7.98
CA ALA A 44 -7.51 6.32 6.67
C ALA A 44 -8.51 7.04 5.73
N MET A 45 -9.74 7.27 6.16
CA MET A 45 -10.71 8.01 5.37
C MET A 45 -10.42 9.53 5.42
N PRO A 46 -10.70 10.26 4.33
CA PRO A 46 -11.36 9.81 3.09
C PRO A 46 -10.39 9.24 2.03
N HIS A 47 -9.08 9.27 2.28
CA HIS A 47 -8.05 9.05 1.26
C HIS A 47 -7.92 7.58 0.82
N LEU A 48 -8.28 6.64 1.70
CA LEU A 48 -8.24 5.21 1.44
C LEU A 48 -8.92 4.81 0.12
N THR A 49 -10.04 5.43 -0.23
CA THR A 49 -10.78 5.11 -1.46
C THR A 49 -9.94 5.34 -2.73
N ASN A 50 -9.16 6.44 -2.75
CA ASN A 50 -8.25 6.74 -3.85
C ASN A 50 -7.07 5.75 -3.86
N THR A 51 -6.50 5.48 -2.68
CA THR A 51 -5.39 4.54 -2.54
C THR A 51 -5.76 3.14 -3.02
N LEU A 52 -6.90 2.60 -2.59
CA LEU A 52 -7.34 1.26 -3.01
C LEU A 52 -7.63 1.18 -4.50
N ALA A 53 -8.15 2.25 -5.12
CA ALA A 53 -8.33 2.29 -6.56
C ALA A 53 -6.99 2.26 -7.32
N LEU A 54 -5.96 2.95 -6.83
CA LEU A 54 -4.60 2.86 -7.39
C LEU A 54 -3.96 1.49 -7.17
N VAL A 55 -4.18 0.86 -6.01
CA VAL A 55 -3.75 -0.52 -5.76
C VAL A 55 -4.39 -1.47 -6.77
N ALA A 56 -5.70 -1.35 -7.03
CA ALA A 56 -6.39 -2.19 -8.01
C ALA A 56 -5.82 -2.07 -9.43
N GLU A 57 -5.25 -0.91 -9.77
CA GLU A 57 -4.56 -0.70 -11.05
C GLU A 57 -3.12 -1.24 -11.04
N ALA A 58 -2.42 -1.20 -9.90
CA ALA A 58 -1.05 -1.69 -9.78
C ALA A 58 -0.96 -3.23 -9.72
N VAL A 59 -1.87 -3.87 -8.98
CA VAL A 59 -1.86 -5.33 -8.70
C VAL A 59 -1.75 -6.20 -9.97
N PRO A 60 -2.52 -5.96 -11.06
CA PRO A 60 -2.49 -6.81 -12.25
C PRO A 60 -1.19 -6.74 -13.06
N GLN A 61 -0.27 -5.85 -12.71
CA GLN A 61 0.97 -5.63 -13.46
C GLN A 61 2.11 -6.55 -12.99
N PHE A 62 1.91 -7.24 -11.87
CA PHE A 62 2.79 -8.27 -11.37
C PHE A 62 2.37 -9.65 -11.91
N ARG A 63 3.30 -10.63 -11.95
CA ARG A 63 2.95 -12.03 -12.28
C ARG A 63 1.83 -12.55 -11.38
N SER A 64 1.98 -12.31 -10.08
CA SER A 64 0.94 -12.44 -9.10
C SER A 64 1.18 -11.43 -7.98
N CYS A 65 0.12 -10.96 -7.35
CA CYS A 65 0.25 -10.06 -6.22
C CYS A 65 -0.84 -10.37 -5.19
N ARG A 66 -0.45 -10.33 -3.92
CA ARG A 66 -1.37 -10.40 -2.78
C ARG A 66 -1.21 -9.14 -1.96
N MET A 67 -2.28 -8.73 -1.29
CA MET A 67 -2.25 -7.62 -0.36
C MET A 67 -2.74 -8.05 1.02
N PHE A 68 -2.10 -7.52 2.06
CA PHE A 68 -2.57 -7.64 3.42
C PHE A 68 -2.68 -6.26 4.08
N VAL A 69 -3.83 -5.98 4.67
CA VAL A 69 -4.05 -4.77 5.47
C VAL A 69 -4.32 -5.16 6.91
N TYR A 70 -3.52 -4.61 7.81
CA TYR A 70 -3.79 -4.67 9.24
C TYR A 70 -4.46 -3.37 9.67
N GLU A 71 -5.75 -3.44 9.96
CA GLU A 71 -6.53 -2.32 10.47
C GLU A 71 -6.63 -2.42 11.99
N ASN A 72 -6.45 -1.29 12.68
CA ASN A 72 -6.68 -1.24 14.11
C ASN A 72 -7.34 0.06 14.58
N ASP A 73 -8.32 -0.07 15.47
CA ASP A 73 -8.96 1.02 16.21
C ASP A 73 -9.44 2.20 15.33
N SER A 74 -9.91 1.96 14.11
CA SER A 74 -10.59 2.99 13.31
C SER A 74 -11.96 3.32 13.89
N THR A 75 -12.27 4.60 13.89
CA THR A 75 -13.55 5.17 14.33
C THR A 75 -14.34 5.83 13.19
N ASP A 76 -13.73 5.92 12.01
CA ASP A 76 -14.36 6.31 10.76
C ASP A 76 -14.75 5.06 9.93
N ASP A 77 -15.13 5.27 8.66
CA ASP A 77 -15.55 4.20 7.77
C ASP A 77 -14.38 3.39 7.15
N THR A 78 -13.16 3.49 7.69
CA THR A 78 -11.98 2.77 7.19
C THR A 78 -12.21 1.27 7.13
N ALA A 79 -12.71 0.67 8.22
CA ALA A 79 -12.95 -0.77 8.28
C ALA A 79 -14.00 -1.22 7.26
N GLY A 80 -15.14 -0.51 7.19
CA GLY A 80 -16.20 -0.80 6.22
C GLY A 80 -15.73 -0.67 4.77
N CYS A 81 -14.92 0.34 4.46
CA CYS A 81 -14.32 0.53 3.15
C CYS A 81 -13.39 -0.63 2.77
N LEU A 82 -12.53 -1.09 3.70
CA LEU A 82 -11.64 -2.23 3.50
C LEU A 82 -12.40 -3.53 3.25
N ASP A 83 -13.43 -3.83 4.05
CA ASP A 83 -14.26 -5.03 3.91
C ASP A 83 -14.98 -5.05 2.56
N ALA A 84 -15.62 -3.93 2.19
CA ALA A 84 -16.33 -3.80 0.93
C ALA A 84 -15.41 -3.96 -0.29
N PHE A 85 -14.15 -3.54 -0.17
CA PHE A 85 -13.14 -3.69 -1.21
C PHE A 85 -12.60 -5.12 -1.25
N ALA A 86 -12.26 -5.72 -0.10
CA ALA A 86 -11.80 -7.12 -0.01
C ALA A 86 -12.83 -8.12 -0.56
N ALA A 87 -14.12 -7.88 -0.34
CA ALA A 87 -15.20 -8.70 -0.89
C ALA A 87 -15.20 -8.78 -2.43
N LYS A 88 -14.63 -7.78 -3.11
CA LYS A 88 -14.52 -7.71 -4.59
C LYS A 88 -13.16 -8.16 -5.11
N HIS A 89 -12.17 -8.25 -4.23
CA HIS A 89 -10.77 -8.42 -4.59
C HIS A 89 -10.14 -9.58 -3.80
N PRO A 90 -10.20 -10.83 -4.30
CA PRO A 90 -9.76 -12.02 -3.56
C PRO A 90 -8.26 -12.08 -3.28
N TRP A 91 -7.46 -11.20 -3.91
CA TRP A 91 -6.04 -11.02 -3.62
C TRP A 91 -5.78 -10.16 -2.37
N LEU A 92 -6.80 -9.49 -1.80
CA LEU A 92 -6.69 -8.71 -0.58
C LEU A 92 -7.19 -9.50 0.63
N THR A 93 -6.39 -9.53 1.69
CA THR A 93 -6.79 -9.98 3.03
C THR A 93 -6.76 -8.80 3.98
N VAL A 94 -7.83 -8.62 4.77
CA VAL A 94 -7.91 -7.59 5.81
C VAL A 94 -7.99 -8.28 7.17
N LYS A 95 -7.24 -7.77 8.14
CA LYS A 95 -7.36 -8.16 9.55
C LYS A 95 -7.67 -6.93 10.38
N HIS A 96 -8.77 -6.99 11.12
CA HIS A 96 -9.18 -6.00 12.10
C HIS A 96 -8.72 -6.44 13.49
N ASP A 97 -8.19 -5.52 14.28
CA ASP A 97 -7.86 -5.75 15.69
C ASP A 97 -8.14 -4.51 16.55
N THR A 98 -8.31 -4.71 17.85
CA THR A 98 -8.49 -3.62 18.81
C THR A 98 -7.31 -3.59 19.75
N LEU A 99 -6.45 -2.58 19.60
CA LEU A 99 -5.27 -2.40 20.44
C LEU A 99 -5.54 -1.43 21.60
N GLY A 100 -6.66 -0.69 21.55
CA GLY A 100 -6.99 0.36 22.52
C GLY A 100 -6.04 1.54 22.41
N GLY A 101 -6.01 2.44 23.39
CA GLY A 101 -5.05 3.55 23.49
C GLY A 101 -5.28 4.75 22.54
N ILE A 102 -4.54 5.83 22.79
CA ILE A 102 -4.74 7.14 22.15
C ILE A 102 -4.30 7.12 20.68
N ASP A 103 -5.03 7.85 19.84
CA ASP A 103 -4.59 8.18 18.49
C ASP A 103 -3.59 9.34 18.51
N SER A 104 -2.34 9.01 18.82
CA SER A 104 -1.21 9.92 18.82
C SER A 104 -0.71 10.18 17.39
N ARG A 105 -0.70 11.44 16.95
CA ARG A 105 -0.27 11.85 15.60
C ARG A 105 1.17 12.40 15.54
N GLY A 106 1.89 12.40 16.66
CA GLY A 106 3.25 12.91 16.79
C GLY A 106 4.33 11.83 16.80
N PHE A 107 5.44 12.13 17.49
CA PHE A 107 6.59 11.24 17.66
C PHE A 107 6.60 10.55 19.04
N GLU A 108 5.43 10.36 19.64
CA GLU A 108 5.32 9.78 20.96
C GLU A 108 5.83 8.32 20.97
N PRO A 109 6.54 7.88 22.03
CA PRO A 109 7.05 6.51 22.14
C PRO A 109 5.97 5.45 21.95
N GLU A 110 4.77 5.70 22.48
CA GLU A 110 3.61 4.82 22.38
C GLU A 110 3.17 4.59 20.93
N ARG A 111 3.26 5.63 20.09
CA ARG A 111 2.99 5.52 18.64
C ARG A 111 4.00 4.60 17.98
N THR A 112 5.28 4.75 18.32
CA THR A 112 6.37 3.95 17.77
C THR A 112 6.21 2.48 18.12
N VAL A 113 5.89 2.17 19.38
CA VAL A 113 5.62 0.81 19.85
C VAL A 113 4.40 0.21 19.13
N ARG A 114 3.32 0.99 18.98
CA ARG A 114 2.13 0.54 18.24
C ARG A 114 2.45 0.24 16.78
N LEU A 115 3.11 1.17 16.08
CA LEU A 115 3.48 0.96 14.67
C LEU A 115 4.40 -0.25 14.51
N ALA A 116 5.33 -0.47 15.44
CA ALA A 116 6.17 -1.68 15.44
C ALA A 116 5.31 -2.95 15.61
N HIS A 117 4.32 -2.95 16.51
CA HIS A 117 3.38 -4.05 16.64
C HIS A 117 2.62 -4.33 15.34
N CYS A 118 2.01 -3.31 14.74
CA CYS A 118 1.25 -3.46 13.49
C CYS A 118 2.14 -3.92 12.32
N ARG A 119 3.38 -3.39 12.21
CA ARG A 119 4.37 -3.84 11.22
C ARG A 119 4.75 -5.30 11.41
N ASN A 120 4.90 -5.76 12.66
CA ASN A 120 5.14 -7.17 12.94
C ASN A 120 3.97 -8.05 12.48
N LYS A 121 2.71 -7.59 12.60
CA LYS A 121 1.55 -8.32 12.04
C LYS A 121 1.62 -8.46 10.53
N CYS A 122 2.02 -7.41 9.82
CA CYS A 122 2.27 -7.48 8.38
C CYS A 122 3.38 -8.49 8.05
N MET A 123 4.52 -8.42 8.76
CA MET A 123 5.64 -9.33 8.55
C MET A 123 5.30 -10.80 8.85
N GLU A 124 4.55 -11.06 9.93
CA GLU A 124 4.03 -12.39 10.27
C GLU A 124 3.17 -12.94 9.11
N TRP A 125 2.27 -12.11 8.57
CA TRP A 125 1.41 -12.51 7.46
C TRP A 125 2.21 -12.80 6.18
N VAL A 126 3.18 -11.95 5.82
CA VAL A 126 4.03 -12.15 4.65
C VAL A 126 4.81 -13.47 4.76
N ARG A 127 5.42 -13.74 5.91
CA ARG A 127 6.18 -14.97 6.15
C ARG A 127 5.30 -16.22 6.02
N ALA A 128 4.04 -16.15 6.43
CA ALA A 128 3.12 -17.27 6.36
C ALA A 128 2.51 -17.46 4.96
N ASN A 129 2.23 -16.39 4.22
CA ASN A 129 1.39 -16.43 3.02
C ASN A 129 2.11 -16.12 1.70
N ALA A 130 3.26 -15.45 1.78
CA ALA A 130 4.05 -15.02 0.62
C ALA A 130 5.58 -15.08 0.89
N PRO A 131 6.12 -16.17 1.47
CA PRO A 131 7.55 -16.24 1.84
C PRO A 131 8.50 -16.21 0.65
N GLN A 132 8.01 -16.47 -0.56
CA GLN A 132 8.77 -16.49 -1.81
C GLN A 132 8.48 -15.28 -2.71
N ALA A 133 7.74 -14.27 -2.22
CA ALA A 133 7.51 -13.07 -3.00
C ALA A 133 8.84 -12.40 -3.36
N THR A 134 8.98 -12.03 -4.63
CA THR A 134 10.16 -11.33 -5.15
C THR A 134 10.23 -9.92 -4.56
N TRP A 135 9.08 -9.27 -4.38
CA TRP A 135 8.98 -7.94 -3.81
C TRP A 135 8.02 -7.90 -2.63
N ALA A 136 8.44 -7.22 -1.57
CA ALA A 136 7.58 -6.79 -0.48
C ALA A 136 7.43 -5.27 -0.55
N ILE A 137 6.20 -4.80 -0.75
CA ILE A 137 5.86 -3.39 -0.92
C ILE A 137 5.10 -2.96 0.33
N VAL A 138 5.64 -1.99 1.07
CA VAL A 138 4.97 -1.40 2.22
C VAL A 138 4.31 -0.11 1.76
N LEU A 139 2.99 -0.01 1.92
CA LEU A 139 2.21 1.10 1.42
C LEU A 139 1.43 1.78 2.54
N ASP A 140 1.60 3.09 2.67
CA ASP A 140 0.72 3.94 3.48
C ASP A 140 -0.64 4.09 2.78
N LEU A 141 -1.74 3.96 3.52
CA LEU A 141 -3.07 3.86 2.94
C LEU A 141 -3.86 5.17 2.93
N ASP A 142 -3.35 6.20 3.60
CA ASP A 142 -3.97 7.50 3.80
C ASP A 142 -3.28 8.73 3.14
N PRO A 143 -2.36 8.63 2.16
CA PRO A 143 -1.80 9.83 1.52
C PRO A 143 -2.87 10.56 0.71
N HIS A 144 -2.99 11.88 0.91
CA HIS A 144 -4.03 12.73 0.30
C HIS A 144 -4.09 12.65 -1.24
N GLY A 145 -2.94 12.50 -1.90
CA GLY A 145 -2.82 12.40 -3.36
C GLY A 145 -2.75 10.97 -3.90
N GLY A 146 -2.95 9.96 -3.05
CA GLY A 146 -2.61 8.58 -3.37
C GLY A 146 -1.10 8.38 -3.48
N PHE A 147 -0.71 7.38 -4.28
CA PHE A 147 0.69 7.06 -4.55
C PHE A 147 0.94 6.99 -6.06
N SER A 148 2.21 7.11 -6.43
CA SER A 148 2.66 6.98 -7.81
C SER A 148 2.77 5.51 -8.19
N ILE A 149 1.92 5.03 -9.10
CA ILE A 149 2.04 3.68 -9.67
C ILE A 149 3.38 3.55 -10.42
N ASP A 150 3.75 4.57 -11.18
CA ASP A 150 5.04 4.59 -11.86
C ASP A 150 6.20 4.62 -10.87
N GLY A 151 6.07 5.31 -9.74
CA GLY A 151 7.05 5.32 -8.66
C GLY A 151 7.28 3.94 -8.03
N VAL A 152 6.23 3.10 -7.94
CA VAL A 152 6.37 1.70 -7.54
C VAL A 152 7.27 0.95 -8.53
N PHE A 153 7.04 1.10 -9.83
CA PHE A 153 7.84 0.39 -10.84
C PHE A 153 9.24 0.97 -11.00
N ASN A 154 9.40 2.29 -10.93
CA ASN A 154 10.69 2.96 -10.87
C ASN A 154 11.55 2.48 -9.69
N SER A 155 10.92 2.08 -8.57
CA SER A 155 11.63 1.51 -7.41
C SER A 155 12.08 0.06 -7.63
N ILE A 156 11.47 -0.66 -8.58
CA ILE A 156 11.79 -2.05 -8.89
C ILE A 156 12.95 -2.15 -9.88
N GLY A 157 13.04 -1.25 -10.85
CA GLY A 157 14.00 -1.36 -11.95
C GLY A 157 14.19 -0.08 -12.71
#